data_AF-A0A7V7JJH4-F1
#
_entry.id   AF-A0A7V7JJH4-F1
#
_cell.length_a   1.000
_cell.length_b   1.000
_cell.length_c   1.000
_cell.angle_alpha   90.00
_cell.angle_beta   90.00
_cell.angle_gamma   90.00
#
_symmetry.space_group_name_H-M   'P 1'
#
loop_
_entity.id
_entity.type
_entity.pdbx_description
1 polymer ?
#
loop_
_entity_poly.entity_id
_entity_poly.type
_entity_poly.pdbx_seq_one_letter_code
_entity_poly.pdbx_strand_id
1 'polypeptide(L)'
;MPDASDSLLGKLGGDIASGRLIPFLGPDLLCLHDPPVVPTGARELAQLLSAKTAVPGRLRNNLWHAAQYIESNRHRVTLDRLMADLFAPIPAPGPLHLWLAGLTRLPLVVDTWYDGTMRAALTASGRTDWGQVQGASKARRLDGGIWTRAVDIGGAIVDDQTAADWATVLYKPHGAAQPTGDVLVSDADYVEVLTEIDIQTPIPETVRERRTGRGFLFLGCRFYDQILRTFVRQICKRSGGRRYAVVPDGLTRNEIRFLAAEGIEPLVMPLNDAISILTH
;
A
#
# COMPACT_ATOMS: atom_id res chain seq x y z
N MET A 1 -1.86 -10.36 -34.05
CA MET A 1 -0.97 -11.02 -33.08
C MET A 1 -0.98 -10.13 -31.85
N PRO A 2 -1.19 -10.66 -30.64
CA PRO A 2 -1.09 -9.82 -29.44
C PRO A 2 0.31 -9.21 -29.38
N ASP A 3 0.39 -7.95 -28.91
CA ASP A 3 1.66 -7.28 -28.67
C ASP A 3 2.50 -8.12 -27.69
N ALA A 4 3.83 -8.10 -27.81
CA ALA A 4 4.72 -8.84 -26.91
C ALA A 4 4.48 -8.44 -25.44
N SER A 5 4.13 -7.17 -25.21
CA SER A 5 3.72 -6.63 -23.91
C SER A 5 2.42 -7.25 -23.39
N ASP A 6 1.41 -7.44 -24.24
CA ASP A 6 0.13 -8.05 -23.86
C ASP A 6 0.32 -9.52 -23.46
N SER A 7 1.13 -10.26 -24.23
CA SER A 7 1.48 -11.65 -23.94
C SER A 7 2.21 -11.78 -22.60
N LEU A 8 3.14 -10.85 -22.32
CA LEU A 8 3.81 -10.79 -21.02
C LEU A 8 2.80 -10.51 -19.90
N LEU A 9 1.92 -9.52 -20.03
CA LEU A 9 0.93 -9.20 -19.01
C LEU A 9 -0.04 -10.35 -18.72
N GLY A 10 -0.52 -11.06 -19.75
CA GLY A 10 -1.34 -12.26 -19.56
C GLY A 10 -0.60 -13.34 -18.75
N LYS A 11 0.70 -13.52 -19.00
CA LYS A 11 1.54 -14.41 -18.18
C LYS A 11 1.67 -13.91 -16.73
N LEU A 12 1.88 -12.61 -16.52
CA LEU A 12 1.95 -12.01 -15.19
C LEU A 12 0.64 -12.17 -14.43
N GLY A 13 -0.51 -12.05 -15.09
CA GLY A 13 -1.84 -12.33 -14.53
C GLY A 13 -1.94 -13.78 -14.04
N GLY A 14 -1.51 -14.74 -14.86
CA GLY A 14 -1.42 -16.15 -14.47
C GLY A 14 -0.46 -16.42 -13.30
N ASP A 15 0.68 -15.70 -13.24
CA ASP A 15 1.63 -15.79 -12.12
C ASP A 15 1.04 -15.20 -10.83
N ILE A 16 0.24 -14.14 -10.89
CA ILE A 16 -0.52 -13.62 -9.73
C ILE A 16 -1.60 -14.61 -9.29
N ALA A 17 -2.42 -15.11 -10.23
CA ALA A 17 -3.50 -16.06 -9.94
C ALA A 17 -3.03 -17.40 -9.34
N SER A 18 -1.77 -17.76 -9.59
CA SER A 18 -1.13 -18.94 -9.00
C SER A 18 -0.26 -18.63 -7.77
N GLY A 19 -0.20 -17.37 -7.34
CA GLY A 19 0.53 -16.94 -6.15
C GLY A 19 2.05 -16.92 -6.31
N ARG A 20 2.59 -16.83 -7.54
CA ARG A 20 4.03 -16.71 -7.83
C ARG A 20 4.52 -15.27 -7.93
N LEU A 21 3.61 -14.33 -8.18
CA LEU A 21 3.89 -12.89 -8.30
C LEU A 21 2.98 -12.12 -7.35
N ILE A 22 3.56 -11.18 -6.61
CA ILE A 22 2.82 -10.40 -5.59
C ILE A 22 2.39 -9.06 -6.19
N PRO A 23 1.08 -8.74 -6.20
CA PRO A 23 0.59 -7.42 -6.57
C PRO A 23 0.94 -6.41 -5.48
N PHE A 24 1.43 -5.27 -5.93
CA PHE A 24 1.77 -4.13 -5.09
C PHE A 24 1.00 -2.90 -5.61
N LEU A 25 0.07 -2.42 -4.81
CA LEU A 25 -0.97 -1.46 -5.18
C LEU A 25 -0.63 -0.06 -4.67
N GLY A 26 -0.71 0.92 -5.57
CA GLY A 26 -0.57 2.34 -5.26
C GLY A 26 -1.86 3.13 -5.51
N PRO A 27 -1.92 4.38 -5.02
CA PRO A 27 -3.14 5.16 -5.00
C PRO A 27 -3.66 5.61 -6.37
N ASP A 28 -2.84 5.56 -7.43
CA ASP A 28 -3.29 5.90 -8.78
C ASP A 28 -4.38 4.94 -9.29
N LEU A 29 -4.53 3.76 -8.67
CA LEU A 29 -5.66 2.86 -8.94
C LEU A 29 -7.03 3.49 -8.64
N LEU A 30 -7.07 4.45 -7.71
CA LEU A 30 -8.28 5.19 -7.35
C LEU A 30 -8.65 6.26 -8.39
N CYS A 31 -7.73 6.58 -9.31
CA CYS A 31 -7.89 7.60 -10.34
C CYS A 31 -8.38 7.05 -11.69
N LEU A 32 -8.70 5.76 -11.77
CA LEU A 32 -9.06 5.09 -13.03
C LEU A 32 -10.49 5.39 -13.51
N HIS A 33 -11.36 5.82 -12.61
CA HIS A 33 -12.79 6.03 -12.89
C HIS A 33 -13.24 7.40 -12.37
N ASP A 34 -14.39 7.46 -11.70
CA ASP A 34 -14.93 8.68 -11.09
C ASP A 34 -13.87 9.42 -10.26
N PRO A 35 -14.00 10.76 -10.10
CA PRO A 35 -13.12 11.52 -9.24
C PRO A 35 -12.98 10.85 -7.87
N PRO A 36 -11.74 10.66 -7.38
CA PRO A 36 -11.52 9.91 -6.16
C PRO A 36 -12.18 10.62 -4.97
N VAL A 37 -12.86 9.83 -4.13
CA VAL A 37 -13.58 10.32 -2.94
C VAL A 37 -12.68 10.50 -1.70
N VAL A 38 -11.40 10.13 -1.84
CA VAL A 38 -10.33 10.26 -0.84
C VAL A 38 -9.09 10.81 -1.54
N PRO A 39 -8.16 11.50 -0.84
CA PRO A 39 -6.94 11.99 -1.48
C PRO A 39 -6.11 10.83 -2.01
N THR A 40 -5.48 10.99 -3.19
CA THR A 40 -4.73 9.92 -3.88
C THR A 40 -3.22 10.19 -3.95
N GLY A 41 -2.74 11.18 -3.19
CA GLY A 41 -1.31 11.40 -3.08
C GLY A 41 -0.90 12.21 -1.86
N ALA A 42 0.37 12.06 -1.49
CA ALA A 42 0.91 12.68 -0.29
C ALA A 42 0.79 14.22 -0.33
N ARG A 43 0.99 14.84 -1.50
CA ARG A 43 0.87 16.30 -1.65
C ARG A 43 -0.57 16.78 -1.44
N GLU A 44 -1.54 16.10 -2.03
CA GLU A 44 -2.95 16.42 -1.87
C GLU A 44 -3.37 16.26 -0.41
N LEU A 45 -3.01 15.13 0.22
CA LEU A 45 -3.27 14.89 1.63
C LEU A 45 -2.65 15.98 2.52
N ALA A 46 -1.42 16.42 2.23
CA ALA A 46 -0.76 17.52 2.95
C ALA A 46 -1.55 18.83 2.85
N GLN A 47 -2.08 19.14 1.67
CA GLN A 47 -2.88 20.34 1.42
C GLN A 47 -4.21 20.30 2.18
N LEU A 48 -4.90 19.15 2.17
CA LEU A 48 -6.17 18.96 2.90
C LEU A 48 -5.97 19.07 4.43
N LEU A 49 -4.92 18.43 4.97
CA LEU A 49 -4.55 18.56 6.39
C LEU A 49 -4.22 20.02 6.76
N SER A 50 -3.50 20.71 5.88
CA SER A 50 -3.12 22.12 6.06
C SER A 50 -4.27 23.11 5.85
N ALA A 51 -5.36 22.70 5.20
CA ALA A 51 -6.58 23.51 5.11
C ALA A 51 -7.41 23.40 6.39
N LYS A 52 -7.44 22.22 7.01
CA LYS A 52 -8.19 21.96 8.26
C LYS A 52 -7.44 22.44 9.51
N THR A 53 -6.13 22.60 9.42
CA THR A 53 -5.28 23.07 10.52
C THR A 53 -4.34 24.13 9.98
N ALA A 54 -4.17 25.27 10.65
CA ALA A 54 -3.38 26.41 10.16
C ALA A 54 -1.86 26.12 10.12
N VAL A 55 -1.43 25.17 9.29
CA VAL A 55 -0.04 24.75 9.10
C VAL A 55 0.74 25.88 8.42
N PRO A 56 1.98 26.20 8.86
CA PRO A 56 2.83 27.19 8.21
C PRO A 56 3.06 26.91 6.73
N GLY A 57 3.03 27.95 5.89
CA GLY A 57 3.14 27.85 4.42
C GLY A 57 4.27 26.97 3.92
N ARG A 58 5.45 27.04 4.56
CA ARG A 58 6.64 26.25 4.22
C ARG A 58 6.47 24.72 4.35
N LEU A 59 5.48 24.26 5.11
CA LEU A 59 5.25 22.83 5.36
C LEU A 59 4.06 22.25 4.58
N ARG A 60 3.19 23.10 4.01
CA ARG A 60 1.87 22.68 3.48
C ARG A 60 1.90 21.69 2.32
N ASN A 61 3.03 21.60 1.62
CA ASN A 61 3.20 20.72 0.46
C ASN A 61 3.98 19.43 0.78
N ASN A 62 4.35 19.21 2.04
CA ASN A 62 5.04 18.01 2.50
C ASN A 62 4.20 17.33 3.58
N LEU A 63 3.66 16.14 3.27
CA LEU A 63 2.76 15.40 4.14
C LEU A 63 3.35 15.15 5.52
N TRP A 64 4.57 14.62 5.56
CA TRP A 64 5.23 14.20 6.78
C TRP A 64 5.45 15.38 7.72
N HIS A 65 5.89 16.51 7.17
CA HIS A 65 6.08 17.74 7.94
C HIS A 65 4.76 18.39 8.38
N ALA A 66 3.74 18.40 7.53
CA ALA A 66 2.42 18.93 7.87
C ALA A 66 1.79 18.09 8.99
N ALA A 67 1.82 16.77 8.87
CA ALA A 67 1.37 15.84 9.90
C ALA A 67 2.16 15.98 11.20
N GLN A 68 3.49 16.07 11.13
CA GLN A 68 4.33 16.32 12.31
C GLN A 68 3.97 17.64 13.02
N TYR A 69 3.73 18.70 12.25
CA TYR A 69 3.31 19.98 12.83
C TYR A 69 1.97 19.85 13.56
N ILE A 70 0.99 19.16 12.96
CA ILE A 70 -0.32 18.92 13.58
C ILE A 70 -0.15 18.10 14.85
N GLU A 71 0.63 17.01 14.81
CA GLU A 71 0.87 16.15 15.96
C GLU A 71 1.50 16.92 17.13
N SER A 72 2.54 17.72 16.86
CA SER A 72 3.23 18.49 17.91
C SER A 72 2.41 19.67 18.46
N ASN A 73 1.56 20.31 17.66
CA ASN A 73 0.84 21.52 18.07
C ASN A 73 -0.61 21.28 18.47
N ARG A 74 -1.22 20.18 17.99
CA ARG A 74 -2.64 19.84 18.18
C ARG A 74 -2.84 18.43 18.75
N HIS A 75 -1.75 17.75 19.13
CA HIS A 75 -1.71 16.37 19.61
C HIS A 75 -2.07 15.33 18.54
N ARG A 76 -1.59 14.10 18.77
CA ARG A 76 -1.83 12.93 17.91
C ARG A 76 -3.33 12.68 17.65
N VAL A 77 -4.16 12.80 18.68
CA VAL A 77 -5.61 12.58 18.57
C VAL A 77 -6.27 13.46 17.50
N THR A 78 -5.78 14.69 17.29
CA THR A 78 -6.30 15.56 16.24
C THR A 78 -5.91 15.06 14.86
N LEU A 79 -4.65 14.63 14.69
CA LEU A 79 -4.16 14.06 13.43
C LEU A 79 -4.91 12.78 13.07
N ASP A 80 -5.10 11.87 14.03
CA ASP A 80 -5.84 10.63 13.83
C ASP A 80 -7.29 10.91 13.41
N ARG A 81 -7.98 11.85 14.05
CA ARG A 81 -9.34 12.25 13.65
C ARG A 81 -9.38 12.83 12.23
N LEU A 82 -8.41 13.68 11.87
CA LEU A 82 -8.36 14.25 10.52
C LEU A 82 -8.13 13.16 9.46
N MET A 83 -7.26 12.19 9.75
CA MET A 83 -7.03 11.04 8.87
C MET A 83 -8.30 10.18 8.76
N ALA A 84 -8.96 9.89 9.88
CA ALA A 84 -10.22 9.16 9.89
C ALA A 84 -11.31 9.87 9.08
N ASP A 85 -11.45 11.19 9.22
CA ASP A 85 -12.44 11.98 8.47
C ASP A 85 -12.15 11.99 6.96
N LEU A 86 -10.87 12.18 6.57
CA LEU A 86 -10.47 12.25 5.17
C LEU A 86 -10.58 10.91 4.43
N PHE A 87 -10.47 9.80 5.16
CA PHE A 87 -10.58 8.43 4.64
C PHE A 87 -11.83 7.70 5.16
N ALA A 88 -12.83 8.44 5.64
CA ALA A 88 -14.12 7.87 6.03
C ALA A 88 -14.86 7.27 4.82
N PRO A 89 -14.90 7.93 3.63
CA PRO A 89 -15.44 7.30 2.43
C PRO A 89 -14.58 6.09 2.02
N ILE A 90 -15.24 4.99 1.65
CA ILE A 90 -14.58 3.84 1.04
C ILE A 90 -14.84 3.92 -0.47
N PRO A 91 -13.80 4.12 -1.31
CA PRO A 91 -13.97 4.08 -2.75
C PRO A 91 -14.51 2.72 -3.22
N ALA A 92 -15.30 2.73 -4.30
CA ALA A 92 -15.83 1.51 -4.87
C ALA A 92 -14.68 0.64 -5.44
N PRO A 93 -14.62 -0.68 -5.11
CA PRO A 93 -13.61 -1.55 -5.68
C PRO A 93 -13.68 -1.66 -7.20
N GLY A 94 -12.61 -1.25 -7.88
CA GLY A 94 -12.46 -1.45 -9.33
C GLY A 94 -12.15 -2.90 -9.74
N PRO A 95 -12.09 -3.20 -11.06
CA PRO A 95 -11.92 -4.56 -11.59
C PRO A 95 -10.72 -5.33 -11.02
N LEU A 96 -9.56 -4.68 -10.89
CA LEU A 96 -8.37 -5.30 -10.30
C LEU A 96 -8.62 -5.75 -8.86
N HIS A 97 -9.24 -4.92 -8.02
CA HIS A 97 -9.50 -5.24 -6.61
C HIS A 97 -10.43 -6.46 -6.50
N LEU A 98 -11.50 -6.48 -7.29
CA LEU A 98 -12.47 -7.57 -7.32
C LEU A 98 -11.82 -8.89 -7.79
N TRP A 99 -11.01 -8.83 -8.85
CA TRP A 99 -10.28 -9.99 -9.35
C TRP A 99 -9.31 -10.53 -8.31
N LEU A 100 -8.45 -9.67 -7.73
CA LEU A 100 -7.50 -10.07 -6.68
C LEU A 100 -8.20 -10.69 -5.47
N ALA A 101 -9.33 -10.12 -5.05
CA ALA A 101 -10.11 -10.63 -3.92
C ALA A 101 -10.60 -12.06 -4.14
N GLY A 102 -10.93 -12.44 -5.38
CA GLY A 102 -11.36 -13.80 -5.73
C GLY A 102 -10.25 -14.86 -5.76
N LEU A 103 -8.97 -14.48 -5.70
CA LEU A 103 -7.85 -15.41 -5.85
C LEU A 103 -7.49 -16.11 -4.53
N THR A 104 -7.95 -17.34 -4.34
CA THR A 104 -7.67 -18.16 -3.14
C THR A 104 -6.22 -18.59 -2.98
N ARG A 105 -5.45 -18.60 -4.08
CA ARG A 105 -4.02 -18.97 -4.07
C ARG A 105 -3.07 -17.79 -3.93
N LEU A 106 -3.59 -16.56 -3.86
CA LEU A 106 -2.77 -15.36 -3.76
C LEU A 106 -2.33 -15.17 -2.29
N PRO A 107 -1.03 -15.35 -1.95
CA PRO A 107 -0.63 -15.34 -0.55
C PRO A 107 -0.57 -13.94 0.06
N LEU A 108 -0.29 -12.92 -0.75
CA LEU A 108 0.00 -11.57 -0.30
C LEU A 108 -0.47 -10.55 -1.32
N VAL A 109 -1.13 -9.49 -0.84
CA VAL A 109 -1.36 -8.24 -1.56
C VAL A 109 -0.70 -7.13 -0.73
N VAL A 110 0.14 -6.31 -1.34
CA VAL A 110 0.67 -5.12 -0.67
C VAL A 110 -0.11 -3.90 -1.15
N ASP A 111 -0.71 -3.15 -0.25
CA ASP A 111 -1.51 -1.96 -0.55
C ASP A 111 -0.97 -0.76 0.21
N THR A 112 -0.43 0.21 -0.52
CA THR A 112 0.36 1.31 0.07
C THR A 112 -0.45 2.55 0.41
N TRP A 113 -1.76 2.54 0.24
CA TRP A 113 -2.57 3.71 0.56
C TRP A 113 -3.47 3.49 1.77
N TYR A 114 -4.00 4.57 2.34
CA TYR A 114 -4.69 4.50 3.64
C TYR A 114 -6.16 4.07 3.54
N ASP A 115 -6.73 4.04 2.33
CA ASP A 115 -8.15 3.78 2.08
C ASP A 115 -8.56 2.31 2.31
N GLY A 116 -9.87 2.06 2.27
CA GLY A 116 -10.46 0.74 2.52
C GLY A 116 -10.75 -0.12 1.29
N THR A 117 -10.35 0.29 0.07
CA THR A 117 -10.87 -0.29 -1.19
C THR A 117 -10.56 -1.78 -1.33
N MET A 118 -9.29 -2.18 -1.17
CA MET A 118 -8.89 -3.60 -1.29
C MET A 118 -9.52 -4.46 -0.18
N ARG A 119 -9.62 -3.93 1.05
CA ARG A 119 -10.30 -4.61 2.16
C ARG A 119 -11.78 -4.84 1.84
N ALA A 120 -12.46 -3.82 1.33
CA ALA A 120 -13.86 -3.91 0.93
C ALA A 120 -14.07 -4.96 -0.17
N ALA A 121 -13.16 -5.05 -1.15
CA ALA A 121 -13.19 -6.10 -2.18
C ALA A 121 -13.05 -7.50 -1.58
N LEU A 122 -12.10 -7.70 -0.66
CA LEU A 122 -11.91 -8.99 0.03
C LEU A 122 -13.13 -9.37 0.88
N THR A 123 -13.72 -8.42 1.61
CA THR A 123 -14.97 -8.65 2.34
C THR A 123 -16.12 -9.02 1.40
N ALA A 124 -16.27 -8.32 0.28
CA ALA A 124 -17.33 -8.57 -0.70
C ALA A 124 -17.18 -9.92 -1.42
N SER A 125 -15.96 -10.49 -1.48
CA SER A 125 -15.73 -11.81 -2.07
C SER A 125 -16.35 -12.97 -1.26
N GLY A 126 -16.75 -12.73 -0.01
CA GLY A 126 -17.29 -13.76 0.90
C GLY A 126 -16.24 -14.72 1.47
N ARG A 127 -14.96 -14.54 1.12
CA ARG A 127 -13.85 -15.32 1.66
C ARG A 127 -13.59 -15.00 3.14
N THR A 128 -13.19 -16.03 3.88
CA THR A 128 -12.87 -15.97 5.32
C THR A 128 -11.44 -16.38 5.63
N ASP A 129 -10.66 -16.77 4.62
CA ASP A 129 -9.29 -17.28 4.71
C ASP A 129 -8.23 -16.17 4.58
N TRP A 130 -8.59 -14.91 4.86
CA TRP A 130 -7.71 -13.76 4.73
C TRP A 130 -7.78 -12.85 5.97
N GLY A 131 -6.76 -12.01 6.12
CA GLY A 131 -6.77 -10.92 7.08
C GLY A 131 -5.83 -9.79 6.67
N GLN A 132 -5.82 -8.72 7.46
CA GLN A 132 -5.04 -7.51 7.19
C GLN A 132 -3.90 -7.41 8.19
N VAL A 133 -2.69 -7.13 7.71
CA VAL A 133 -1.58 -6.69 8.57
C VAL A 133 -1.25 -5.25 8.20
N GLN A 134 -1.27 -4.34 9.14
CA GLN A 134 -1.11 -2.92 8.86
C GLN A 134 -0.05 -2.27 9.74
N GLY A 135 0.64 -1.25 9.21
CA GLY A 135 1.51 -0.38 9.99
C GLY A 135 0.76 0.26 11.14
N ALA A 136 1.40 0.37 12.30
CA ALA A 136 0.82 0.92 13.51
C ALA A 136 1.74 1.98 14.10
N SER A 137 1.17 3.16 14.37
CA SER A 137 1.92 4.24 15.01
C SER A 137 2.20 3.89 16.46
N LYS A 138 3.43 4.17 16.91
CA LYS A 138 3.80 4.09 18.32
C LYS A 138 2.92 4.95 19.22
N ALA A 139 2.43 6.07 18.72
CA ALA A 139 1.55 6.95 19.47
C ALA A 139 0.22 6.27 19.87
N ARG A 140 -0.12 5.12 19.23
CA ARG A 140 -1.31 4.30 19.50
C ARG A 140 -0.97 2.94 20.16
N ARG A 141 0.17 2.80 20.83
CA ARG A 141 0.54 1.59 21.59
C ARG A 141 -0.36 1.39 22.81
N LEU A 142 -1.39 0.56 22.67
CA LEU A 142 -2.25 0.13 23.78
C LEU A 142 -1.90 -1.27 24.33
N ASP A 143 -1.12 -2.06 23.59
CA ASP A 143 -0.99 -3.52 23.75
C ASP A 143 0.41 -4.09 23.42
N GLY A 144 1.43 -3.23 23.24
CA GLY A 144 2.84 -3.68 23.10
C GLY A 144 3.31 -4.04 21.68
N GLY A 145 2.44 -4.06 20.66
CA GLY A 145 2.86 -4.18 19.25
C GLY A 145 3.72 -2.98 18.81
N ILE A 146 4.91 -3.23 18.26
CA ILE A 146 5.91 -2.16 18.03
C ILE A 146 5.66 -1.43 16.70
N TRP A 147 5.35 -2.18 15.62
CA TRP A 147 5.37 -1.68 14.23
C TRP A 147 4.09 -1.96 13.45
N THR A 148 3.43 -3.08 13.73
CA THR A 148 2.30 -3.56 12.93
C THR A 148 1.23 -4.20 13.80
N ARG A 149 0.04 -4.33 13.23
CA ARG A 149 -1.11 -5.01 13.81
C ARG A 149 -1.72 -5.97 12.81
N ALA A 150 -2.00 -7.18 13.28
CA ALA A 150 -2.88 -8.10 12.58
C ALA A 150 -4.33 -7.78 12.95
N VAL A 151 -5.18 -7.69 11.92
CA VAL A 151 -6.59 -7.33 12.02
C VAL A 151 -7.40 -8.32 11.21
N ASP A 152 -8.33 -8.99 11.86
CA ASP A 152 -9.17 -10.00 11.23
C ASP A 152 -10.24 -9.39 10.30
N ILE A 153 -11.08 -10.25 9.72
CA ILE A 153 -12.18 -9.85 8.84
C ILE A 153 -13.25 -9.02 9.56
N GLY A 154 -13.46 -9.25 10.87
CA GLY A 154 -14.39 -8.50 11.71
C GLY A 154 -13.85 -7.14 12.16
N GLY A 155 -12.55 -6.91 11.97
CA GLY A 155 -11.87 -5.68 12.39
C GLY A 155 -11.29 -5.75 13.80
N ALA A 156 -11.27 -6.93 14.42
CA ALA A 156 -10.62 -7.14 15.70
C ALA A 156 -9.10 -7.27 15.52
N ILE A 157 -8.34 -6.72 16.47
CA ILE A 157 -6.90 -6.94 16.54
C ILE A 157 -6.68 -8.37 17.05
N VAL A 158 -5.84 -9.13 16.34
CA VAL A 158 -5.49 -10.52 16.66
C VAL A 158 -3.98 -10.69 16.78
N ASP A 159 -3.54 -11.85 17.26
CA ASP A 159 -2.12 -12.16 17.37
C ASP A 159 -1.48 -12.54 16.02
N ASP A 160 -0.14 -12.55 16.00
CA ASP A 160 0.64 -12.88 14.81
C ASP A 160 0.47 -14.34 14.38
N GLN A 161 0.12 -15.25 15.30
CA GLN A 161 -0.13 -16.66 14.98
C GLN A 161 -1.40 -16.81 14.14
N THR A 162 -2.47 -16.10 14.50
CA THR A 162 -3.69 -16.02 13.70
C THR A 162 -3.39 -15.45 12.31
N ALA A 163 -2.52 -14.45 12.23
CA ALA A 163 -2.10 -13.87 10.95
C ALA A 163 -1.26 -14.82 10.08
N ALA A 164 -0.52 -15.75 10.71
CA ALA A 164 0.26 -16.76 10.01
C ALA A 164 -0.63 -17.82 9.34
N ASP A 165 -1.81 -18.09 9.91
CA ASP A 165 -2.76 -19.11 9.42
C ASP A 165 -3.63 -18.63 8.25
N TRP A 166 -3.63 -17.33 7.93
CA TRP A 166 -4.38 -16.80 6.78
C TRP A 166 -3.76 -17.26 5.45
N ALA A 167 -4.62 -17.71 4.53
CA ALA A 167 -4.22 -18.04 3.16
C ALA A 167 -3.79 -16.77 2.39
N THR A 168 -4.50 -15.65 2.60
CA THR A 168 -4.15 -14.35 1.99
C THR A 168 -3.92 -13.28 3.05
N VAL A 169 -2.80 -12.56 2.96
CA VAL A 169 -2.53 -11.37 3.77
C VAL A 169 -2.69 -10.11 2.92
N LEU A 170 -3.54 -9.18 3.34
CA LEU A 170 -3.53 -7.80 2.88
C LEU A 170 -2.54 -7.01 3.75
N TYR A 171 -1.37 -6.68 3.21
CA TYR A 171 -0.36 -5.91 3.93
C TYR A 171 -0.47 -4.42 3.58
N LYS A 172 -0.75 -3.59 4.59
CA LYS A 172 -0.82 -2.12 4.47
C LYS A 172 0.36 -1.47 5.21
N PRO A 173 1.54 -1.29 4.58
CA PRO A 173 2.77 -0.88 5.27
C PRO A 173 2.69 0.48 5.96
N HIS A 174 1.90 1.41 5.43
CA HIS A 174 1.69 2.73 6.03
C HIS A 174 0.54 2.76 7.04
N GLY A 175 -0.07 1.61 7.34
CA GLY A 175 -1.28 1.53 8.12
C GLY A 175 -2.53 1.75 7.27
N ALA A 176 -3.68 1.80 7.94
CA ALA A 176 -4.99 1.91 7.30
C ALA A 176 -5.92 2.78 8.15
N ALA A 177 -6.69 3.64 7.49
CA ALA A 177 -7.71 4.45 8.17
C ALA A 177 -8.85 3.59 8.74
N GLN A 178 -9.03 2.38 8.19
CA GLN A 178 -10.04 1.42 8.63
C GLN A 178 -9.45 0.00 8.65
N PRO A 179 -9.92 -0.87 9.57
CA PRO A 179 -10.98 -0.61 10.55
C PRO A 179 -10.47 0.06 11.84
N THR A 180 -9.18 -0.01 12.16
CA THR A 180 -8.66 0.47 13.45
C THR A 180 -8.24 1.96 13.45
N GLY A 181 -7.96 2.52 12.26
CA GLY A 181 -7.44 3.89 12.13
C GLY A 181 -5.98 4.06 12.54
N ASP A 182 -5.21 2.97 12.58
CA ASP A 182 -3.77 3.05 12.83
C ASP A 182 -3.04 3.35 11.53
N VAL A 183 -2.46 4.56 11.45
CA VAL A 183 -1.72 5.05 10.28
C VAL A 183 -0.36 5.60 10.68
N LEU A 184 0.63 5.41 9.81
CA LEU A 184 1.92 6.08 9.83
C LEU A 184 1.81 7.29 8.90
N VAL A 185 1.95 8.50 9.43
CA VAL A 185 1.78 9.72 8.62
C VAL A 185 2.64 10.90 9.10
N SER A 186 3.06 10.94 10.36
CA SER A 186 3.97 11.98 10.84
C SER A 186 5.43 11.61 10.62
N ASP A 187 6.33 12.59 10.66
CA ASP A 187 7.78 12.35 10.58
C ASP A 187 8.24 11.42 11.72
N ALA A 188 7.71 11.61 12.94
CA ALA A 188 7.98 10.75 14.08
C ALA A 188 7.59 9.27 13.84
N ASP A 189 6.45 9.01 13.18
CA ASP A 189 6.05 7.64 12.82
C ASP A 189 7.09 6.97 11.93
N TYR A 190 7.58 7.69 10.91
CA TYR A 190 8.52 7.13 9.95
C TYR A 190 9.94 7.05 10.46
N VAL A 191 10.43 8.02 11.24
CA VAL A 191 11.78 7.96 11.83
C VAL A 191 11.98 6.66 12.60
N GLU A 192 10.97 6.26 13.37
CA GLU A 192 11.02 5.04 14.16
C GLU A 192 11.12 3.81 13.24
N VAL A 193 10.21 3.67 12.28
CA VAL A 193 10.20 2.55 11.34
C VAL A 193 11.49 2.49 10.54
N LEU A 194 11.93 3.63 9.99
CA LEU A 194 13.08 3.71 9.09
C LEU A 194 14.41 3.41 9.80
N THR A 195 14.50 3.58 11.12
CA THR A 195 15.71 3.24 11.89
C THR A 195 16.00 1.74 11.86
N GLU A 196 14.97 0.89 11.83
CA GLU A 196 15.12 -0.57 11.87
C GLU A 196 14.74 -1.27 10.54
N ILE A 197 14.17 -0.54 9.58
CA ILE A 197 13.66 -1.15 8.33
C ILE A 197 14.76 -1.85 7.51
N ASP A 198 16.00 -1.37 7.60
CA ASP A 198 17.15 -1.95 6.90
C ASP A 198 17.50 -3.37 7.38
N ILE A 199 17.28 -3.66 8.68
CA ILE A 199 17.42 -5.00 9.27
C ILE A 199 16.13 -5.83 9.20
N GLN A 200 15.05 -5.26 8.64
CA GLN A 200 13.78 -5.90 8.30
C GLN A 200 12.83 -6.16 9.48
N THR A 201 13.14 -5.67 10.68
CA THR A 201 12.30 -5.83 11.88
C THR A 201 10.88 -5.29 11.71
N PRO A 202 10.66 -4.09 11.12
CA PRO A 202 9.31 -3.54 10.94
C PRO A 202 8.46 -4.24 9.88
N ILE A 203 9.02 -5.18 9.10
CA ILE A 203 8.25 -5.96 8.13
C ILE A 203 7.77 -7.23 8.81
N PRO A 204 6.44 -7.48 8.90
CA PRO A 204 5.89 -8.64 9.61
C PRO A 204 6.45 -9.97 9.11
N GLU A 205 6.62 -10.93 10.02
CA GLU A 205 7.12 -12.26 9.67
C GLU A 205 6.28 -12.94 8.59
N THR A 206 4.96 -12.94 8.75
CA THR A 206 3.99 -13.45 7.77
C THR A 206 4.22 -12.86 6.36
N VAL A 207 4.60 -11.58 6.26
CA VAL A 207 4.92 -10.91 4.99
C VAL A 207 6.28 -11.35 4.46
N ARG A 208 7.30 -11.46 5.32
CA ARG A 208 8.65 -11.91 4.93
C ARG A 208 8.64 -13.34 4.38
N GLU A 209 7.88 -14.24 5.01
CA GLU A 209 7.71 -15.61 4.55
C GLU A 209 7.00 -15.65 3.19
N ARG A 210 5.85 -14.96 3.10
CA ARG A 210 5.01 -14.97 1.88
C ARG A 210 5.71 -14.37 0.68
N ARG A 211 6.57 -13.37 0.86
CA ARG A 211 7.33 -12.81 -0.27
C ARG A 211 8.54 -13.65 -0.68
N THR A 212 9.01 -14.59 0.13
CA THR A 212 10.21 -15.37 -0.19
C THR A 212 9.99 -16.24 -1.43
N GLY A 213 10.95 -16.21 -2.35
CA GLY A 213 10.88 -16.84 -3.67
C GLY A 213 10.02 -16.11 -4.72
N ARG A 214 9.38 -14.98 -4.39
CA ARG A 214 8.38 -14.31 -5.25
C ARG A 214 8.80 -12.92 -5.71
N GLY A 215 8.40 -12.61 -6.93
CA GLY A 215 8.54 -11.29 -7.54
C GLY A 215 7.39 -10.34 -7.19
N PHE A 216 7.43 -9.13 -7.77
CA PHE A 216 6.38 -8.12 -7.59
C PHE A 216 5.89 -7.54 -8.92
N LEU A 217 4.59 -7.22 -8.98
CA LEU A 217 4.01 -6.36 -10.01
C LEU A 217 3.47 -5.10 -9.33
N PHE A 218 4.07 -3.95 -9.63
CA PHE A 218 3.65 -2.64 -9.14
C PHE A 218 2.57 -2.04 -10.06
N LEU A 219 1.44 -1.67 -9.47
CA LEU A 219 0.25 -1.17 -10.17
C LEU A 219 -0.21 0.12 -9.50
N GLY A 220 -0.27 1.21 -10.27
CA GLY A 220 -0.62 2.52 -9.74
C GLY A 220 0.42 3.13 -8.80
N CYS A 221 1.68 2.68 -8.90
CA CYS A 221 2.80 3.21 -8.13
C CYS A 221 3.68 4.13 -8.99
N ARG A 222 3.69 5.43 -8.69
CA ARG A 222 4.57 6.40 -9.36
C ARG A 222 5.96 6.52 -8.74
N PHE A 223 6.14 6.05 -7.51
CA PHE A 223 7.41 6.18 -6.79
C PHE A 223 7.90 7.63 -6.72
N TYR A 224 7.01 8.62 -6.50
CA TYR A 224 7.40 10.03 -6.47
C TYR A 224 8.04 10.46 -5.14
N ASP A 225 7.73 9.77 -4.04
CA ASP A 225 8.23 10.10 -2.71
C ASP A 225 9.26 9.08 -2.19
N GLN A 226 10.11 9.54 -1.29
CA GLN A 226 11.20 8.75 -0.74
C GLN A 226 10.74 7.66 0.23
N ILE A 227 9.59 7.84 0.89
CA ILE A 227 9.05 6.87 1.85
C ILE A 227 8.60 5.62 1.09
N LEU A 228 7.77 5.78 0.06
CA LEU A 228 7.32 4.68 -0.79
C LEU A 228 8.52 3.94 -1.40
N ARG A 229 9.51 4.66 -1.94
CA ARG A 229 10.74 4.06 -2.49
C ARG A 229 11.50 3.23 -1.45
N THR A 230 11.55 3.70 -0.21
CA THR A 230 12.22 2.99 0.88
C THR A 230 11.46 1.72 1.21
N PHE A 231 10.14 1.78 1.37
CA PHE A 231 9.32 0.59 1.62
C PHE A 231 9.41 -0.42 0.47
N VAL A 232 9.36 0.03 -0.78
CA VAL A 232 9.54 -0.83 -1.96
C VAL A 232 10.88 -1.56 -1.90
N ARG A 233 11.99 -0.84 -1.68
CA ARG A 233 13.32 -1.46 -1.54
C ARG A 233 13.35 -2.52 -0.44
N GLN A 234 12.82 -2.19 0.74
CA GLN A 234 12.88 -3.09 1.89
C GLN A 234 11.91 -4.27 1.77
N ILE A 235 10.76 -4.08 1.10
CA ILE A 235 9.81 -5.16 0.83
C ILE A 235 10.38 -6.11 -0.23
N CYS A 236 11.05 -5.59 -1.27
CA CYS A 236 11.69 -6.39 -2.30
C CYS A 236 12.96 -7.11 -1.83
N LYS A 237 13.61 -6.62 -0.77
CA LYS A 237 14.79 -7.27 -0.18
C LYS A 237 14.41 -8.68 0.28
N ARG A 238 15.19 -9.68 -0.14
CA ARG A 238 14.98 -11.11 0.16
C ARG A 238 13.68 -11.72 -0.36
N SER A 239 12.90 -11.04 -1.21
CA SER A 239 11.72 -11.65 -1.84
C SER A 239 12.10 -12.64 -2.95
N GLY A 240 13.16 -12.34 -3.72
CA GLY A 240 13.46 -13.10 -4.95
C GLY A 240 12.56 -12.69 -6.11
N GLY A 241 12.57 -13.48 -7.19
CA GLY A 241 11.73 -13.28 -8.39
C GLY A 241 12.01 -12.02 -9.22
N ARG A 242 11.30 -11.91 -10.36
CA ARG A 242 11.36 -10.73 -11.24
C ARG A 242 10.41 -9.64 -10.76
N ARG A 243 10.71 -8.39 -11.09
CA ARG A 243 9.92 -7.23 -10.66
C ARG A 243 9.50 -6.43 -11.87
N TYR A 244 8.24 -6.04 -11.92
CA TYR A 244 7.62 -5.32 -13.02
C TYR A 244 6.84 -4.13 -12.47
N ALA A 245 6.82 -3.02 -13.19
CA ALA A 245 5.96 -1.89 -12.85
C ALA A 245 5.19 -1.43 -14.07
N VAL A 246 3.86 -1.39 -13.98
CA VAL A 246 3.03 -0.70 -14.98
C VAL A 246 3.18 0.79 -14.76
N VAL A 247 3.70 1.47 -15.76
CA VAL A 247 4.04 2.90 -15.69
C VAL A 247 3.49 3.61 -16.91
N PRO A 248 3.04 4.86 -16.77
CA PRO A 248 2.68 5.66 -17.93
C PRO A 248 3.92 6.07 -18.71
N ASP A 249 3.70 6.60 -19.91
CA ASP A 249 4.76 7.26 -20.66
C ASP A 249 5.27 8.52 -19.93
N GLY A 250 6.47 8.98 -20.29
CA GLY A 250 7.04 10.24 -19.78
C GLY A 250 7.56 10.17 -18.35
N LEU A 251 8.15 9.04 -17.93
CA LEU A 251 8.80 8.94 -16.61
C LEU A 251 9.91 9.98 -16.45
N THR A 252 9.99 10.56 -15.26
CA THR A 252 11.08 11.44 -14.86
C THR A 252 12.40 10.69 -14.77
N ARG A 253 13.53 11.40 -14.91
CA ARG A 253 14.88 10.84 -14.71
C ARG A 253 15.04 10.12 -13.35
N ASN A 254 14.37 10.63 -12.31
CA ASN A 254 14.44 10.04 -10.98
C ASN A 254 13.63 8.74 -10.87
N GLU A 255 12.47 8.65 -11.51
CA GLU A 255 11.68 7.41 -11.58
C GLU A 255 12.46 6.33 -12.35
N ILE A 256 12.99 6.65 -13.54
CA ILE A 256 13.79 5.73 -14.36
C ILE A 256 15.00 5.21 -13.57
N ARG A 257 15.74 6.12 -12.91
CA ARG A 257 16.90 5.73 -12.09
C ARG A 257 16.51 4.83 -10.93
N PHE A 258 15.37 5.08 -10.29
CA PHE A 258 14.87 4.24 -9.21
C PHE A 258 14.52 2.83 -9.71
N LEU A 259 13.74 2.72 -10.80
CA LEU A 259 13.37 1.43 -11.38
C LEU A 259 14.60 0.60 -11.77
N ALA A 260 15.59 1.23 -12.43
CA ALA A 260 16.83 0.57 -12.80
C ALA A 260 17.64 0.11 -11.57
N ALA A 261 17.75 0.96 -10.54
CA ALA A 261 18.50 0.63 -9.32
C ALA A 261 17.87 -0.54 -8.54
N GLU A 262 16.54 -0.67 -8.56
CA GLU A 262 15.81 -1.73 -7.88
C GLU A 262 15.55 -2.97 -8.77
N GLY A 263 16.04 -2.97 -10.01
CA GLY A 263 15.83 -4.06 -10.96
C GLY A 263 14.36 -4.30 -11.30
N ILE A 264 13.59 -3.21 -11.42
CA ILE A 264 12.16 -3.22 -11.77
C ILE A 264 12.03 -2.93 -13.25
N GLU A 265 11.48 -3.88 -14.01
CA GLU A 265 11.23 -3.76 -15.44
C GLU A 265 9.97 -2.91 -15.70
N PRO A 266 10.08 -1.74 -16.35
CA PRO A 266 8.93 -0.91 -16.67
C PRO A 266 8.10 -1.51 -17.81
N LEU A 267 6.79 -1.60 -17.61
CA LEU A 267 5.79 -1.93 -18.62
C LEU A 267 5.07 -0.63 -18.97
N VAL A 268 5.52 0.04 -20.04
CA VAL A 268 5.03 1.37 -20.43
C VAL A 268 3.68 1.24 -21.16
N MET A 269 2.58 1.52 -20.46
CA MET A 269 1.23 1.55 -21.03
C MET A 269 0.21 2.20 -20.07
N PRO A 270 -1.00 2.55 -20.53
CA PRO A 270 -2.07 3.00 -19.66
C PRO A 270 -2.43 1.94 -18.62
N LEU A 271 -2.59 2.36 -17.36
CA LEU A 271 -2.87 1.46 -16.24
C LEU A 271 -4.19 0.67 -16.42
N ASN A 272 -5.20 1.32 -17.01
CA ASN A 272 -6.49 0.67 -17.29
C ASN A 272 -6.37 -0.49 -18.30
N ASP A 273 -5.52 -0.33 -19.32
CA ASP A 273 -5.31 -1.35 -20.34
C ASP A 273 -4.58 -2.55 -19.73
N ALA A 274 -3.55 -2.29 -18.92
CA ALA A 274 -2.83 -3.33 -18.19
C ALA A 274 -3.76 -4.14 -17.29
N ILE A 275 -4.65 -3.48 -16.54
CA ILE A 275 -5.62 -4.14 -15.66
C ILE A 275 -6.59 -5.01 -16.46
N SER A 276 -7.07 -4.51 -17.60
CA SER A 276 -7.95 -5.29 -18.46
C SER A 276 -7.25 -6.58 -18.89
N ILE A 277 -6.00 -6.52 -19.37
CA ILE A 277 -5.23 -7.70 -19.79
C ILE A 277 -4.92 -8.64 -18.63
N LEU A 278 -4.56 -8.11 -17.45
CA LEU A 278 -4.20 -8.91 -16.27
C LEU A 278 -5.35 -9.74 -15.70
N THR A 279 -6.58 -9.23 -15.83
CA THR A 279 -7.78 -9.78 -15.18
C THR A 279 -8.61 -10.70 -16.09
N HIS A 280 -8.24 -10.82 -17.36
CA HIS A 280 -8.82 -11.75 -18.34
C HIS A 280 -8.18 -13.14 -18.28
#